data_AF-A0A5E4JKZ1-F1
#
_entry.id   AF-A0A5E4JKZ1-F1
#
_cell.length_a   1.000
_cell.length_b   1.000
_cell.length_c   1.000
_cell.angle_alpha   90.00
_cell.angle_beta   90.00
_cell.angle_gamma   90.00
#
_symmetry.space_group_name_H-M   'P 1'
#
loop_
_entity.id
_entity.type
_entity.pdbx_description
1 polymer ?
#
loop_
_entity_poly.entity_id
_entity_poly.type
_entity_poly.pdbx_seq_one_letter_code
_entity_poly.pdbx_strand_id
1 'polypeptide(L)' 'MFINIKLSDEDVKLLGKRAKKNLLTLREQVEDIVRRSCINSKKNTTSNSKCDDSLVNIFSRDKRGGKK' A
#
# COMPACT_ATOMS: atom_id res chain seq x y z
N MET A 1 15.37 -4.17 16.59
CA MET A 1 14.57 -2.95 16.85
C MET A 1 13.17 -3.38 17.22
N PHE A 2 12.61 -2.82 18.30
CA PHE A 2 11.25 -3.13 18.76
C PHE A 2 10.42 -1.85 18.72
N ILE A 3 9.18 -1.95 18.26
CA ILE A 3 8.24 -0.83 18.15
C ILE A 3 7.06 -1.17 19.04
N ASN A 4 6.72 -0.27 19.97
CA ASN A 4 5.53 -0.40 20.79
C ASN A 4 4.40 0.40 20.15
N ILE A 5 3.28 -0.26 19.83
CA ILE A 5 2.11 0.36 19.20
C ILE A 5 0.93 0.15 20.14
N LYS A 6 0.29 1.25 20.54
CA LYS A 6 -0.98 1.21 21.29
C LYS A 6 -2.13 1.18 20.30
N LEU A 7 -3.01 0.19 20.44
CA LEU A 7 -4.18 -0.03 19.60
C LEU A 7 -5.42 -0.14 20.49
N SER A 8 -6.59 0.25 19.95
CA SER A 8 -7.86 -0.01 20.62
C SER A 8 -8.23 -1.49 20.52
N ASP A 9 -9.09 -1.97 21.43
CA ASP A 9 -9.53 -3.37 21.43
C ASP A 9 -10.26 -3.77 20.14
N GLU A 10 -10.97 -2.82 19.53
CA GLU A 10 -11.67 -3.05 18.26
C GLU A 10 -10.69 -3.24 17.09
N ASP A 11 -9.61 -2.46 17.07
CA ASP A 11 -8.55 -2.61 16.06
C ASP A 11 -7.83 -3.95 16.20
N VAL A 12 -7.59 -4.39 17.44
CA VAL A 12 -6.97 -5.70 17.72
C VAL A 12 -7.86 -6.85 17.22
N LYS A 13 -9.17 -6.79 17.47
CA LYS A 13 -10.14 -7.78 16.95
C LYS A 13 -10.12 -7.81 15.42
N LEU A 14 -10.11 -6.65 14.77
CA LEU A 14 -10.09 -6.55 13.31
C LEU A 14 -8.79 -7.13 12.72
N LEU A 15 -7.64 -6.76 13.29
CA LEU A 15 -6.34 -7.30 12.89
C LEU A 15 -6.26 -8.82 13.13
N GLY A 16 -6.86 -9.32 14.21
CA GLY A 16 -6.94 -10.75 14.50
C GLY A 16 -7.75 -11.52 13.45
N LYS A 17 -8.90 -11.00 13.00
CA LYS A 17 -9.67 -11.59 11.89
C LYS A 17 -8.85 -11.64 10.60
N ARG A 18 -8.11 -10.57 10.30
CA ARG A 18 -7.25 -10.48 9.12
C ARG A 18 -6.06 -11.45 9.18
N ALA A 19 -5.43 -11.57 10.36
CA ALA A 19 -4.32 -12.49 10.60
C ALA A 19 -4.75 -13.94 10.35
N LYS A 20 -5.92 -14.35 10.87
CA LYS A 20 -6.51 -15.68 10.61
C LYS A 20 -6.74 -15.94 9.11
N LYS A 21 -7.27 -14.96 8.37
CA LYS A 21 -7.50 -15.08 6.93
C LYS A 21 -6.21 -15.29 6.15
N ASN A 22 -5.13 -14.64 6.59
CA ASN A 22 -3.83 -14.72 5.95
C ASN A 22 -2.93 -15.84 6.51
N LEU A 23 -3.44 -16.66 7.44
CA LEU A 23 -2.69 -17.71 8.13
C LEU A 23 -1.42 -17.18 8.83
N LEU A 24 -1.50 -15.98 9.39
CA LEU A 24 -0.44 -15.31 10.11
C LEU A 24 -0.79 -15.17 11.59
N THR A 25 0.23 -15.02 12.43
CA THR A 25 0.06 -14.48 13.78
C THR A 25 -0.27 -12.98 13.73
N LEU A 26 -0.84 -12.45 14.81
CA LEU A 26 -1.14 -11.02 14.91
C LEU A 26 0.12 -10.15 14.71
N ARG A 27 1.25 -10.59 15.27
CA ARG A 27 2.54 -9.92 15.15
C ARG A 27 3.03 -9.88 13.70
N GLU A 28 3.02 -11.02 13.02
CA GLU A 28 3.45 -11.11 11.61
C GLU A 28 2.53 -10.29 10.70
N GLN A 29 1.23 -10.30 10.97
CA GLN A 29 0.26 -9.50 10.23
C GLN A 29 0.53 -7.99 10.35
N VAL A 30 0.91 -7.52 11.55
CA VAL A 30 1.30 -6.11 11.78
C VAL A 30 2.61 -5.80 11.06
N GLU A 31 3.60 -6.68 11.15
CA GLU A 31 4.88 -6.50 10.43
C GLU A 31 4.68 -6.44 8.92
N ASP A 32 3.83 -7.30 8.37
CA ASP A 32 3.53 -7.34 6.94
C ASP A 32 2.74 -6.10 6.48
N ILE A 33 1.90 -5.51 7.34
CA ILE A 33 1.26 -4.22 7.05
C ILE A 33 2.30 -3.10 7.00
N VAL A 34 3.19 -3.01 7.98
CA VAL A 34 4.23 -1.97 8.03
C VAL A 34 5.17 -2.11 6.83
N ARG A 35 5.62 -3.34 6.52
CA ARG A 35 6.49 -3.62 5.37
C ARG A 35 5.86 -3.16 4.05
N ARG A 36 4.60 -3.52 3.81
CA ARG A 36 3.87 -3.10 2.61
C ARG A 36 3.67 -1.59 2.55
N SER A 37 3.39 -0.95 3.69
CA SER A 37 3.28 0.50 3.77
C SER A 37 4.58 1.20 3.38
N CYS A 38 5.73 0.73 3.89
CA CYS A 38 7.04 1.29 3.56
C CYS A 38 7.49 1.04 2.11
N ILE A 39 7.08 -0.07 1.50
CA ILE A 39 7.35 -0.34 0.09
C ILE A 39 6.48 0.56 -0.80
N ASN A 40 5.19 0.67 -0.47
CA ASN A 40 4.23 1.47 -1.24
C ASN A 40 4.46 2.98 -1.09
N SER A 41 4.98 3.45 0.05
CA SER A 41 5.24 4.88 0.27
C SER A 41 6.24 5.45 -0.75
N LYS A 42 7.17 4.64 -1.26
CA LYS A 42 8.13 5.04 -2.31
C LYS A 42 7.52 5.09 -3.71
N LYS A 43 6.36 4.46 -3.94
CA LYS A 43 5.72 4.36 -5.26
C LYS A 43 4.77 5.52 -5.56
N ASN A 44 4.40 6.31 -4.54
CA ASN A 44 3.55 7.48 -4.70
C ASN A 44 4.37 8.73 -5.12
N THR A 45 5.13 8.63 -6.21
CA THR A 45 5.28 9.79 -7.09
C THR A 45 3.99 9.89 -7.90
N THR A 46 3.07 10.68 -7.39
CA THR A 46 1.84 11.10 -8.05
C THR A 46 2.16 11.57 -9.47
N SER A 47 1.80 10.79 -10.49
CA SER A 47 1.31 11.41 -11.70
C SER A 47 -0.04 12.00 -11.34
N ASN A 48 -0.06 13.28 -10.97
CA ASN A 48 -1.27 14.09 -10.96
C ASN A 48 -1.78 14.23 -12.39
N SER A 49 -2.24 13.14 -13.00
CA SER A 49 -3.10 13.24 -14.17
C SER A 49 -4.46 13.65 -13.62
N LYS A 50 -4.87 14.89 -13.90
CA LYS A 50 -6.24 15.35 -13.67
C LYS A 50 -7.19 14.27 -14.20
N CYS A 51 -8.30 14.03 -13.52
CA CYS A 51 -9.23 12.94 -13.85
C CYS A 51 -9.64 12.95 -15.35
N ASP A 52 -9.70 14.13 -15.97
CA ASP A 52 -9.99 14.34 -17.39
C ASP A 52 -8.92 13.77 -18.34
N ASP A 53 -7.65 13.72 -17.92
CA ASP A 53 -6.56 13.17 -18.71
C ASP A 53 -6.47 11.64 -18.59
N SER A 54 -7.32 10.98 -17.80
CA SER A 54 -7.27 9.51 -17.66
C SER A 54 -7.58 8.82 -18.99
N LEU A 55 -8.65 9.24 -19.67
CA LEU A 55 -9.01 8.71 -20.99
C LEU A 55 -8.01 9.15 -22.06
N VAL A 56 -7.55 10.40 -21.99
CA VAL A 56 -6.52 10.92 -22.89
C VAL A 56 -5.22 10.13 -22.74
N ASN A 57 -4.80 9.73 -21.54
CA ASN A 57 -3.59 8.93 -21.32
C ASN A 57 -3.72 7.46 -21.72
N ILE A 58 -4.93 6.89 -21.72
CA ILE A 58 -5.17 5.52 -22.16
C ILE A 58 -5.10 5.44 -23.70
N PHE A 59 -5.57 6.47 -24.41
CA PHE A 59 -5.62 6.50 -25.87
C PHE A 59 -4.47 7.28 -26.53
N SER A 60 -3.91 8.26 -25.84
CA SER A 60 -2.63 8.86 -26.21
C SER A 60 -1.58 7.83 -25.85
N ARG A 61 -1.12 7.09 -26.87
CA ARG A 61 0.11 6.31 -26.80
C ARG A 61 1.23 7.28 -26.47
N ASP A 62 1.41 7.58 -25.19
CA ASP A 62 2.44 8.45 -24.68
C ASP A 62 3.76 7.79 -25.04
N LYS A 63 4.37 8.26 -26.13
CA LYS A 63 5.67 7.86 -26.61
C LYS A 63 6.71 8.45 -25.66
N ARG A 64 6.77 7.92 -24.43
CA ARG A 64 7.97 8.03 -23.61
C ARG A 64 9.04 7.21 -24.31
N GLY A 65 9.70 7.87 -25.27
CA GLY A 65 10.81 7.35 -26.03
C GLY A 65 11.86 6.78 -25.10
N GLY A 66 12.41 5.63 -25.48
CA GLY A 66 13.46 4.97 -24.72
C GLY A 66 14.58 5.97 -24.40
N LYS A 67 14.91 6.09 -23.11
CA LYS A 67 16.13 6.80 -22.72
C LYS A 67 17.32 5.91 -23.10
N LYS A 68 18.31 6.52 -23.77
CA LYS A 68 19.67 6.01 -23.91
C LYS A 68 20.27 5.72 -22.55
#